data_AF-A0A497QK35-F1
#
_entry.id   AF-A0A497QK35-F1
#
_cell.length_a   1.000
_cell.length_b   1.000
_cell.length_c   1.000
_cell.angle_alpha   90.00
_cell.angle_beta   90.00
_cell.angle_gamma   90.00
#
_symmetry.space_group_name_H-M   'P 1'
#
loop_
_entity.id
_entity.type
_entity.pdbx_description
1 polymer ?
#
loop_
_entity_poly.entity_id
_entity_poly.type
_entity_poly.pdbx_seq_one_letter_code
_entity_poly.pdbx_strand_id
1 'polypeptide(L)'
;MGMFDYVVCNYQMPEGYDFLQKSDFQTKDFESVMDKYTITEDGLLVHHKYMWDMVAEKDRPYYGKPEWDTKPIFKVMGSIKMIYVGDEEMNYHGYFTFYTSVKDGTYINEDGEVRDKYKFYDLKAKFTDGKLVELKVEKENG
;
A
#
# COMPACT_ATOMS: atom_id res chain seq x y z
N MET A 1 -2.11 -9.95 11.42
CA MET A 1 -1.63 -8.98 10.42
C MET A 1 -2.08 -7.61 10.87
N GLY A 2 -1.16 -6.66 11.02
CA GLY A 2 -1.49 -5.28 11.41
C GLY A 2 -1.86 -4.44 10.20
N MET A 3 -2.58 -3.34 10.44
CA MET A 3 -2.92 -2.34 9.42
C MET A 3 -1.63 -1.65 8.92
N PHE A 4 -1.67 -1.11 7.71
CA PHE A 4 -0.56 -0.45 7.04
C PHE A 4 -1.12 0.58 6.06
N ASP A 5 -0.28 1.52 5.66
CA ASP A 5 -0.59 2.49 4.61
C ASP A 5 0.11 2.11 3.30
N TYR A 6 -0.37 2.68 2.20
CA TYR A 6 0.17 2.42 0.86
C TYR A 6 1.03 3.59 0.40
N VAL A 7 2.16 3.29 -0.26
CA VAL A 7 3.04 4.28 -0.86
C VAL A 7 3.30 3.91 -2.31
N VAL A 8 3.12 4.86 -3.21
CA VAL A 8 3.61 4.78 -4.59
C VAL A 8 4.79 5.72 -4.73
N CYS A 9 5.92 5.22 -5.24
CA CYS A 9 7.10 6.04 -5.49
C CYS A 9 7.27 6.30 -6.99
N ASN A 10 7.12 7.57 -7.38
CA ASN A 10 7.39 8.08 -8.72
C ASN A 10 8.77 8.76 -8.83
N TYR A 11 9.42 9.06 -7.71
CA TYR A 11 10.79 9.54 -7.69
C TYR A 11 11.75 8.49 -8.27
N GLN A 12 12.82 8.94 -8.94
CA GLN A 12 13.79 8.06 -9.57
C GLN A 12 14.37 7.06 -8.56
N MET A 13 14.25 5.76 -8.88
CA MET A 13 14.80 4.69 -8.05
C MET A 13 16.33 4.70 -8.02
N PRO A 14 16.95 4.18 -6.93
CA PRO A 14 18.39 3.93 -6.90
C PRO A 14 18.83 3.00 -8.06
N GLU A 15 20.06 3.16 -8.53
CA GLU A 15 20.62 2.40 -9.65
C GLU A 15 20.43 0.88 -9.46
N GLY A 16 19.91 0.21 -10.49
CA GLY A 16 19.63 -1.22 -10.47
C GLY A 16 18.26 -1.61 -9.92
N TYR A 17 17.46 -0.66 -9.43
CA TYR A 17 16.14 -0.90 -8.84
C TYR A 17 14.99 -0.26 -9.64
N ASP A 18 15.21 0.10 -10.91
CA ASP A 18 14.18 0.72 -11.77
C ASP A 18 12.92 -0.13 -11.91
N PHE A 19 13.04 -1.46 -11.78
CA PHE A 19 11.91 -2.39 -11.81
C PHE A 19 10.94 -2.21 -10.62
N LEU A 20 11.35 -1.53 -9.56
CA LEU A 20 10.51 -1.18 -8.41
C LEU A 20 9.73 0.13 -8.61
N GLN A 21 10.05 0.91 -9.64
CA GLN A 21 9.36 2.17 -9.93
C GLN A 21 7.87 1.93 -10.09
N LYS A 22 7.03 2.77 -9.46
CA LYS A 22 5.56 2.68 -9.49
C LYS A 22 4.98 1.37 -8.94
N SER A 23 5.77 0.57 -8.22
CA SER A 23 5.24 -0.56 -7.46
C SER A 23 4.35 -0.08 -6.32
N ASP A 24 3.42 -0.94 -5.90
CA ASP A 24 2.66 -0.73 -4.67
C ASP A 24 3.53 -1.13 -3.47
N PHE A 25 3.90 -0.13 -2.67
CA PHE A 25 4.61 -0.35 -1.41
C PHE A 25 3.66 -0.20 -0.22
N GLN A 26 4.06 -0.79 0.90
CA GLN A 26 3.40 -0.64 2.19
C GLN A 26 4.33 0.07 3.18
N THR A 27 3.77 0.84 4.11
CA THR A 27 4.49 1.40 5.26
C THR A 27 3.67 1.27 6.53
N LYS A 28 4.34 1.28 7.67
CA LYS A 28 3.75 1.29 9.02
C LYS A 28 4.28 2.42 9.89
N ASP A 29 5.01 3.35 9.29
CA ASP A 29 5.68 4.44 10.01
C ASP A 29 4.77 5.67 10.15
N PHE A 30 3.58 5.65 9.53
CA PHE A 30 2.50 6.60 9.74
C PHE A 30 1.41 5.99 10.65
N GLU A 31 0.24 6.63 10.71
CA GLU A 31 -0.89 6.21 11.55
C GLU A 31 -1.43 4.80 11.19
N SER A 32 -1.05 4.24 10.03
CA SER A 32 -1.41 2.89 9.61
C SER A 32 -2.93 2.70 9.54
N VAL A 33 -3.61 3.63 8.89
CA VAL A 33 -5.08 3.69 8.75
C VAL A 33 -5.56 3.34 7.34
N MET A 34 -4.71 2.70 6.54
CA MET A 34 -4.92 2.38 5.12
C MET A 34 -5.00 3.61 4.23
N ASP A 35 -4.31 4.68 4.63
CA ASP A 35 -4.15 5.85 3.80
C ASP A 35 -3.21 5.57 2.62
N LYS A 36 -3.25 6.44 1.62
CA LYS A 36 -2.41 6.33 0.43
C LYS A 36 -1.54 7.55 0.28
N TYR A 37 -0.28 7.32 -0.02
CA TYR A 37 0.71 8.35 -0.22
C TYR A 37 1.41 8.16 -1.57
N THR A 38 1.85 9.27 -2.15
CA THR A 38 2.70 9.28 -3.34
C THR A 38 3.95 10.09 -3.05
N ILE A 39 5.12 9.52 -3.33
CA ILE A 39 6.36 10.29 -3.50
C ILE A 39 6.42 10.71 -4.97
N THR A 40 6.30 12.01 -5.26
CA THR A 40 6.26 12.52 -6.63
C THR A 40 7.63 12.49 -7.31
N GLU A 41 7.65 12.69 -8.63
CA GLU A 41 8.90 12.81 -9.41
C GLU A 41 9.79 13.94 -8.89
N ASP A 42 9.20 15.02 -8.38
CA ASP A 42 9.88 16.19 -7.79
C ASP A 42 10.22 16.04 -6.29
N GLY A 43 10.06 14.82 -5.75
CA GLY A 43 10.41 14.49 -4.38
C GLY A 43 9.48 15.09 -3.31
N LEU A 44 8.22 15.36 -3.64
CA LEU A 44 7.21 15.75 -2.64
C LEU A 44 6.49 14.50 -2.10
N LEU A 45 6.08 14.53 -0.84
CA LEU A 45 5.17 13.54 -0.29
C LEU A 45 3.74 14.07 -0.34
N VAL A 46 2.88 13.40 -1.09
CA VAL A 46 1.45 13.73 -1.22
C VAL A 46 0.64 12.69 -0.47
N HIS A 47 -0.22 13.14 0.45
CA HIS A 47 -1.23 12.33 1.11
C HIS A 47 -2.56 12.42 0.34
N HIS A 48 -3.07 11.30 -0.13
CA HIS A 48 -4.38 11.19 -0.76
C HIS A 48 -5.43 10.97 0.33
N LYS A 49 -6.18 12.01 0.68
CA LYS A 49 -7.15 11.96 1.78
C LYS A 49 -8.41 11.24 1.35
N TYR A 50 -8.83 10.27 2.17
CA TYR A 50 -10.10 9.58 2.02
C TYR A 50 -10.99 9.77 3.24
N MET A 51 -12.29 9.86 3.00
CA MET A 51 -13.30 9.72 4.04
C MET A 51 -14.03 8.40 3.87
N TRP A 52 -14.38 7.80 5.00
CA TRP A 52 -15.14 6.57 5.03
C TRP A 52 -16.62 6.90 5.19
N ASP A 53 -17.44 6.35 4.31
CA ASP A 53 -18.88 6.53 4.35
C ASP A 53 -19.59 5.18 4.34
N MET A 54 -20.72 5.12 5.03
CA MET A 54 -21.52 3.91 5.12
C MET A 54 -22.29 3.71 3.83
N VAL A 55 -22.18 2.51 3.27
CA VAL A 55 -22.99 2.09 2.13
C VAL A 55 -24.35 1.64 2.65
N ALA A 56 -25.43 2.22 2.11
CA ALA A 56 -26.78 1.81 2.42
C ALA A 56 -26.97 0.32 2.11
N GLU A 57 -27.69 -0.42 2.95
CA GLU A 57 -27.80 -1.88 2.84
C GLU A 57 -28.24 -2.35 1.46
N LYS A 58 -29.23 -1.68 0.88
CA LYS A 58 -29.77 -1.97 -0.45
C LYS A 58 -28.74 -1.91 -1.59
N ASP A 59 -27.67 -1.15 -1.40
CA ASP A 59 -26.62 -0.92 -2.39
C ASP A 59 -25.40 -1.85 -2.16
N ARG A 60 -25.46 -2.73 -1.14
CA ARG A 60 -24.36 -3.66 -0.82
C ARG A 60 -24.40 -4.90 -1.74
N PRO A 61 -23.24 -5.51 -2.06
CA PRO A 61 -23.11 -6.54 -3.11
C PRO A 61 -23.98 -7.80 -2.94
N TYR A 62 -24.36 -8.11 -1.70
CA TYR A 62 -25.11 -9.33 -1.35
C TYR A 62 -26.57 -9.08 -0.99
N TYR A 63 -27.02 -7.82 -0.96
CA TYR A 63 -28.38 -7.49 -0.57
C TYR A 63 -29.41 -8.17 -1.47
N GLY A 64 -30.41 -8.81 -0.87
CA GLY A 64 -31.46 -9.55 -1.57
C GLY A 64 -31.05 -10.92 -2.12
N LYS A 65 -29.80 -11.36 -1.92
CA LYS A 65 -29.36 -12.71 -2.28
C LYS A 65 -29.50 -13.69 -1.10
N PRO A 66 -29.69 -15.01 -1.33
CA PRO A 66 -29.79 -15.99 -0.24
C PRO A 66 -28.60 -15.98 0.73
N GLU A 67 -27.41 -15.63 0.25
CA GLU A 67 -26.19 -15.50 1.05
C GLU A 67 -26.33 -14.45 2.16
N TRP A 68 -27.10 -13.39 1.92
CA TRP A 68 -27.30 -12.28 2.85
C TRP A 68 -27.80 -12.74 4.22
N ASP A 69 -28.77 -13.66 4.24
CA ASP A 69 -29.42 -14.12 5.46
C ASP A 69 -28.76 -15.37 6.06
N THR A 70 -27.91 -16.06 5.29
CA THR A 70 -27.28 -17.30 5.74
C THR A 70 -25.94 -17.10 6.43
N LYS A 71 -25.19 -16.02 6.13
CA LYS A 71 -23.93 -15.73 6.84
C LYS A 71 -23.81 -14.25 7.23
N PRO A 72 -23.60 -13.92 8.52
CA PRO A 72 -23.45 -12.54 8.98
C PRO A 72 -22.35 -11.72 8.27
N ILE A 73 -21.29 -12.40 7.81
CA ILE A 73 -20.18 -11.76 7.08
C ILE A 73 -20.66 -11.03 5.81
N PHE A 74 -21.69 -11.54 5.13
CA PHE A 74 -22.18 -10.94 3.88
C PHE A 74 -22.96 -9.64 4.11
N LYS A 75 -23.47 -9.39 5.33
CA LYS A 75 -24.15 -8.13 5.67
C LYS A 75 -23.18 -6.96 5.85
N VAL A 76 -21.93 -7.26 6.22
CA VAL A 76 -20.87 -6.26 6.42
C VAL A 76 -19.95 -6.14 5.20
N MET A 77 -19.98 -7.09 4.26
CA MET A 77 -19.20 -6.97 3.02
C MET A 77 -19.69 -5.80 2.17
N GLY A 78 -18.77 -4.87 1.87
CA GLY A 78 -19.09 -3.64 1.13
C GLY A 78 -19.93 -2.64 1.92
N SER A 79 -19.97 -2.71 3.24
CA SER A 79 -20.73 -1.76 4.08
C SER A 79 -20.07 -0.39 4.23
N ILE A 80 -18.81 -0.26 3.82
CA ILE A 80 -18.05 0.98 3.87
C ILE A 80 -17.43 1.23 2.49
N LYS A 81 -17.49 2.47 2.01
CA LYS A 81 -16.77 2.94 0.82
C LYS A 81 -15.77 4.04 1.20
N MET A 82 -14.66 4.10 0.48
CA MET A 82 -13.73 5.22 0.54
C MET A 82 -14.17 6.29 -0.46
N ILE A 83 -14.29 7.54 0.01
CA ILE A 83 -14.56 8.71 -0.81
C ILE A 83 -13.27 9.52 -0.85
N TYR A 84 -12.74 9.75 -2.04
CA TYR A 84 -11.60 10.65 -2.22
C TYR A 84 -12.01 12.10 -1.94
N VAL A 85 -11.26 12.77 -1.08
CA VAL A 85 -11.55 14.14 -0.62
C VAL A 85 -10.58 15.16 -1.20
N GLY A 86 -9.36 14.75 -1.52
CA GLY A 86 -8.35 15.60 -2.13
C GLY A 86 -6.93 15.15 -1.79
N ASP A 87 -5.98 15.89 -2.33
CA ASP A 87 -4.56 15.70 -2.08
C ASP A 87 -4.03 16.78 -1.13
N GLU A 88 -3.13 16.37 -0.24
CA GLU A 88 -2.37 17.27 0.62
C GLU A 88 -0.88 17.04 0.40
N GLU A 89 -0.18 18.08 -0.03
CA GLU A 89 1.28 18.10 0.02
C GLU A 89 1.72 18.17 1.48
N MET A 90 2.44 17.15 1.93
CA MET A 90 2.91 17.06 3.30
C MET A 90 4.23 17.81 3.46
N ASN A 91 4.28 18.73 4.41
CA ASN A 91 5.54 19.28 4.91
C ASN A 91 6.23 18.30 5.88
N TYR A 92 6.45 17.06 5.43
CA TYR A 92 7.04 16.00 6.23
C TYR A 92 8.55 16.21 6.40
N HIS A 93 9.05 15.98 7.61
CA HIS A 93 10.48 16.07 7.94
C HIS A 93 10.83 14.86 8.80
N GLY A 94 11.72 13.99 8.31
CA GLY A 94 12.05 12.74 8.99
C GLY A 94 12.42 11.62 8.03
N TYR A 95 12.31 10.39 8.53
CA TYR A 95 12.54 9.18 7.75
C TYR A 95 11.34 8.27 7.88
N PHE A 96 10.99 7.60 6.80
CA PHE A 96 10.12 6.43 6.87
C PHE A 96 10.61 5.33 5.93
N THR A 97 10.29 4.11 6.31
CA THR A 97 10.57 2.90 5.57
C THR A 97 9.29 2.39 4.92
N PHE A 98 9.41 1.92 3.69
CA PHE A 98 8.32 1.32 2.94
C PHE A 98 8.85 0.11 2.16
N TYR A 99 8.02 -0.89 2.00
CA TYR A 99 8.45 -2.20 1.51
C TYR A 99 7.50 -2.78 0.48
N THR A 100 8.04 -3.60 -0.41
CA THR A 100 7.26 -4.36 -1.40
C THR A 100 7.87 -5.74 -1.63
N SER A 101 7.15 -6.60 -2.33
CA SER A 101 7.67 -7.90 -2.76
C SER A 101 7.46 -8.10 -4.25
N VAL A 102 8.47 -8.65 -4.91
CA VAL A 102 8.44 -8.96 -6.35
C VAL A 102 8.61 -10.45 -6.51
N LYS A 103 7.82 -11.05 -7.41
CA LYS A 103 7.94 -12.47 -7.75
C LYS A 103 9.30 -12.74 -8.39
N ASP A 104 10.06 -13.66 -7.80
CA ASP A 104 11.42 -14.08 -8.16
C ASP A 104 11.44 -15.58 -8.52
N GLY A 105 10.50 -15.98 -9.37
CA GLY A 105 10.35 -17.36 -9.83
C GLY A 105 9.39 -18.21 -9.00
N THR A 106 9.63 -19.52 -9.01
CA THR A 106 8.77 -20.53 -8.39
C THR A 106 9.59 -21.66 -7.78
N TYR A 107 9.05 -22.33 -6.76
CA TYR A 107 9.62 -23.54 -6.16
C TYR A 107 8.54 -24.61 -5.97
N ILE A 108 8.96 -25.86 -5.79
CA ILE A 108 8.06 -26.97 -5.46
C ILE A 108 8.14 -27.16 -3.93
N ASN A 109 7.01 -27.08 -3.24
CA ASN A 109 6.95 -27.34 -1.80
C ASN A 109 6.99 -28.86 -1.49
N GLU A 110 7.03 -29.21 -0.21
CA GLU A 110 7.07 -30.62 0.23
C GLU A 110 5.87 -31.45 -0.24
N ASP A 111 4.73 -30.80 -0.52
CA ASP A 111 3.50 -31.42 -1.02
C ASP A 111 3.49 -31.60 -2.56
N GLY A 112 4.57 -31.20 -3.25
CA GLY A 112 4.67 -31.27 -4.71
C GLY A 112 3.94 -30.14 -5.47
N GLU A 113 3.47 -29.11 -4.77
CA GLU A 113 2.80 -27.95 -5.35
C GLU A 113 3.80 -26.88 -5.79
N VAL A 114 3.56 -26.30 -6.97
CA VAL A 114 4.32 -25.13 -7.45
C VAL A 114 3.84 -23.90 -6.69
N ARG A 115 4.78 -23.24 -5.99
CA ARG A 115 4.56 -22.00 -5.24
C ARG A 115 5.42 -20.89 -5.80
N ASP A 116 4.90 -19.67 -5.73
CA ASP A 116 5.63 -18.48 -6.14
C ASP A 116 6.70 -18.13 -5.11
N LYS A 117 7.92 -17.88 -5.59
CA LYS A 117 9.00 -17.33 -4.77
C LYS A 117 8.93 -15.82 -4.86
N TYR A 118 9.07 -15.14 -3.73
CA TYR A 118 9.08 -13.68 -3.67
C TYR A 118 10.39 -13.18 -3.06
N LYS A 119 10.85 -12.06 -3.58
CA LYS A 119 11.98 -11.29 -3.06
C LYS A 119 11.45 -9.99 -2.48
N PHE A 120 11.89 -9.66 -1.28
CA PHE A 120 11.39 -8.53 -0.51
C PHE A 120 12.40 -7.38 -0.54
N TYR A 121 11.88 -6.17 -0.71
CA TYR A 121 12.67 -4.95 -0.82
C TYR A 121 12.17 -3.93 0.20
N ASP A 122 13.06 -3.49 1.09
CA ASP A 122 12.80 -2.41 2.03
C ASP A 122 13.52 -1.15 1.54
N LEU A 123 12.78 -0.06 1.35
CA LEU A 123 13.31 1.24 0.98
C LEU A 123 13.12 2.22 2.13
N LYS A 124 14.06 3.13 2.28
CA LYS A 124 14.00 4.22 3.24
C LYS A 124 14.11 5.55 2.54
N ALA A 125 13.12 6.39 2.78
CA ALA A 125 13.11 7.77 2.33
C ALA A 125 13.45 8.70 3.48
N LYS A 126 14.26 9.73 3.18
CA LYS A 126 14.53 10.85 4.07
C LYS A 126 13.95 12.11 3.48
N PHE A 127 13.18 12.82 4.27
CA PHE A 127 12.64 14.13 3.93
C PHE A 127 13.19 15.21 4.85
N THR A 128 13.48 16.36 4.26
CA THR A 128 13.83 17.60 4.95
C THR A 128 12.95 18.70 4.37
N ASP A 129 12.18 19.37 5.23
CA ASP A 129 11.34 20.51 4.87
C ASP A 129 10.39 20.22 3.69
N GLY A 130 9.70 19.06 3.76
CA GLY A 130 8.74 18.61 2.75
C GLY A 130 9.35 18.04 1.48
N LYS A 131 10.68 17.97 1.39
CA LYS A 131 11.39 17.49 0.20
C LYS A 131 12.19 16.23 0.49
N LEU A 132 12.08 15.26 -0.41
CA LEU A 132 12.91 14.07 -0.43
C LEU A 132 14.36 14.49 -0.70
N VAL A 133 15.25 14.12 0.21
CA VAL A 133 16.69 14.40 0.10
C VAL A 133 17.52 13.12 -0.08
N GLU A 134 16.95 11.96 0.25
CA GLU A 134 17.62 10.68 0.12
C GLU A 134 16.60 9.55 -0.03
N LEU A 135 16.87 8.63 -0.96
CA LEU A 135 16.15 7.38 -1.14
C LEU A 135 17.15 6.23 -1.24
N LYS A 136 17.02 5.22 -0.39
CA LYS A 136 17.93 4.07 -0.32
C LYS A 136 17.18 2.76 -0.20
N VAL A 137 17.73 1.69 -0.76
CA VAL A 137 17.33 0.31 -0.46
C VAL A 137 18.09 -0.14 0.78
N GLU A 138 17.40 -0.43 1.88
CA GLU A 138 18.03 -0.87 3.14
C GLU A 138 18.21 -2.38 3.21
N LYS A 139 17.26 -3.16 2.68
CA LYS A 139 17.31 -4.62 2.71
C LYS A 139 16.75 -5.21 1.43
N GLU A 140 17.43 -6.26 1.00
CA GLU A 140 17.01 -7.16 -0.05
C GLU A 140 17.07 -8.57 0.53
N ASN A 141 15.92 -9.23 0.67
CA ASN A 141 15.84 -10.59 1.20
C ASN A 141 15.22 -11.52 0.14
N GLY A 142 15.90 -12.61 -0.20
CA GLY A 142 15.46 -13.61 -1.19
C GLY A 142 16.01 -15.01 -0.92
#